data_AF-A0A453ER64-F1
#
_entry.id   AF-A0A453ER64-F1
#
_cell.length_a   1.000
_cell.length_b   1.000
_cell.length_c   1.000
_cell.angle_alpha   90.00
_cell.angle_beta   90.00
_cell.angle_gamma   90.00
#
_symmetry.space_group_name_H-M   'P 1'
#
loop_
_entity.id
_entity.type
_entity.pdbx_description
1 polymer ?
#
loop_
_entity_poly.entity_id
_entity_poly.type
_entity_poly.pdbx_seq_one_letter_code
_entity_poly.pdbx_strand_id
1 'polypeptide(L)'
;YVLYTSFTLTTAITEWSSLLYTVLYTSLPTIVVGILDKDLSKSTLLAYPKLYGSGQRNEKYNLNLFVLNMLEALWQSLVVFYIPYFAYRQSTIGMSSLGDLWALASVIVVNMQLAMDIIRWNWIIHVFVWGTIAATVICLFVIDSIWVLPGYGAIYHIMGQGLFWLLLLIIVVTAMVPHFAIKAFSEHFVPSDIQIGREIEKFEALNQCVYGPFIC
;
A
#
# COMPACT_ATOMS: atom_id res chain seq x y z
N TYR A 1 16.37 -10.40 7.41
CA TYR A 1 16.46 -11.88 7.44
C TYR A 1 17.90 -12.38 7.30
N VAL A 2 18.60 -12.11 6.19
CA VAL A 2 19.96 -12.63 5.88
C VAL A 2 20.99 -12.47 7.03
N LEU A 3 20.98 -11.34 7.73
CA LEU A 3 21.87 -11.09 8.88
C LEU A 3 21.68 -12.08 10.03
N TYR A 4 20.45 -12.59 10.21
CA TYR A 4 20.09 -13.52 11.29
C TYR A 4 20.30 -14.99 10.90
N THR A 5 20.53 -15.27 9.62
CA THR A 5 20.79 -16.63 9.12
C THR A 5 22.24 -16.84 8.73
N SER A 6 23.16 -15.99 9.20
CA SER A 6 24.59 -16.07 8.89
C SER A 6 24.86 -16.10 7.38
N PHE A 7 24.09 -15.33 6.60
CA PHE A 7 24.24 -15.22 5.14
C PHE A 7 24.02 -16.51 4.35
N THR A 8 23.24 -17.46 4.87
CA THR A 8 22.95 -18.75 4.21
C THR A 8 21.94 -18.68 3.05
N LEU A 9 21.46 -17.48 2.68
CA LEU A 9 20.49 -17.21 1.60
C LEU A 9 19.15 -18.00 1.70
N THR A 10 18.83 -18.57 2.86
CA THR A 10 17.52 -19.19 3.07
C THR A 10 16.42 -18.13 3.01
N THR A 11 15.21 -18.52 2.57
CA THR A 11 14.04 -17.63 2.53
C THR A 11 12.93 -18.22 3.37
N ALA A 12 12.29 -17.40 4.21
CA ALA A 12 11.11 -17.81 4.95
C ALA A 12 9.83 -17.76 4.10
N ILE A 13 9.80 -16.84 3.14
CA ILE A 13 8.71 -16.69 2.17
C ILE A 13 8.91 -17.72 1.05
N THR A 14 7.84 -18.37 0.63
CA THR A 14 7.85 -19.32 -0.48
C THR A 14 8.11 -18.61 -1.82
N GLU A 15 8.73 -19.32 -2.76
CA GLU A 15 9.03 -18.78 -4.10
C GLU A 15 7.76 -18.35 -4.83
N TRP A 16 6.70 -19.16 -4.75
CA TRP A 16 5.39 -18.85 -5.31
C TRP A 16 4.79 -17.57 -4.72
N SER A 17 4.84 -17.39 -3.40
CA SER A 17 4.34 -16.18 -2.74
C SER A 17 5.14 -14.94 -3.18
N SER A 18 6.46 -15.07 -3.34
CA SER A 18 7.32 -13.98 -3.81
C SER A 18 7.03 -13.58 -5.27
N LEU A 19 6.75 -14.56 -6.14
CA LEU A 19 6.36 -14.31 -7.53
C LEU A 19 4.99 -13.62 -7.60
N LEU A 20 3.99 -14.15 -6.90
CA LEU A 20 2.64 -13.60 -6.89
C LEU A 20 2.59 -12.20 -6.25
N TYR A 21 3.45 -11.93 -5.27
CA TYR A 21 3.62 -10.61 -4.66
C TYR A 21 3.87 -9.54 -5.72
N THR A 22 4.91 -9.72 -6.52
CA THR A 22 5.31 -8.72 -7.53
C THR A 22 4.31 -8.64 -8.69
N VAL A 23 3.85 -9.79 -9.19
CA VAL A 23 3.05 -9.86 -10.41
C VAL A 23 1.58 -9.54 -10.16
N LEU A 24 0.97 -10.09 -9.11
CA LEU A 24 -0.47 -9.93 -8.88
C LEU A 24 -0.77 -8.93 -7.77
N TYR A 25 -0.15 -9.09 -6.59
CA TYR A 25 -0.62 -8.38 -5.40
C TYR A 25 -0.23 -6.90 -5.40
N THR A 26 0.91 -6.54 -6.00
CA THR A 26 1.36 -5.14 -6.06
C THR A 26 1.16 -4.51 -7.43
N SER A 27 1.37 -5.24 -8.54
CA SER A 27 1.31 -4.60 -9.87
C SER A 27 -0.13 -4.31 -10.34
N LEU A 28 -1.07 -5.22 -10.11
CA LEU A 28 -2.46 -5.02 -10.55
C LEU A 28 -3.11 -3.77 -9.93
N PRO A 29 -3.09 -3.57 -8.60
CA PRO A 29 -3.72 -2.38 -8.02
C PRO A 29 -2.98 -1.10 -8.44
N THR A 30 -1.65 -1.12 -8.52
CA THR A 30 -0.87 0.06 -8.95
C THR A 30 -1.12 0.45 -10.40
N ILE A 31 -1.25 -0.52 -11.32
CA ILE A 31 -1.60 -0.26 -12.72
C ILE A 31 -3.00 0.34 -12.83
N VAL A 32 -3.99 -0.25 -12.15
CA VAL A 32 -5.37 0.23 -12.20
C VAL A 32 -5.48 1.64 -11.63
N VAL A 33 -4.85 1.90 -10.47
CA VAL A 33 -4.77 3.23 -9.89
C VAL A 33 -4.06 4.20 -10.82
N GLY A 34 -2.93 3.82 -11.43
CA GLY A 34 -2.20 4.66 -12.36
C GLY A 34 -2.99 5.05 -13.62
N ILE A 35 -3.94 4.23 -14.07
CA ILE A 35 -4.79 4.52 -15.23
C ILE A 35 -6.04 5.34 -14.84
N LEU A 36 -6.65 5.00 -13.69
CA LEU A 36 -7.95 5.54 -13.31
C LEU A 36 -7.88 6.75 -12.39
N ASP A 37 -6.81 6.91 -11.61
CA ASP A 37 -6.65 8.05 -10.70
C ASP A 37 -6.26 9.30 -11.51
N LYS A 38 -7.09 10.33 -11.37
CA LYS A 38 -6.95 11.60 -12.09
C LYS A 38 -7.03 12.72 -11.08
N ASP A 39 -5.97 13.51 -10.99
CA ASP A 39 -5.90 14.65 -10.06
C ASP A 39 -7.03 15.68 -10.32
N LEU A 40 -7.23 16.04 -11.59
CA LEU A 40 -8.14 17.08 -12.06
C LEU A 40 -9.01 16.58 -13.21
N SER A 41 -10.24 17.09 -13.33
CA SER A 41 -11.08 16.80 -14.49
C SER A 41 -10.53 17.47 -15.76
N LYS A 42 -10.83 16.88 -16.92
CA LYS A 42 -10.37 17.39 -18.22
C LYS A 42 -10.85 18.81 -18.49
N SER A 43 -12.08 19.15 -18.07
CA SER A 43 -12.65 20.49 -18.21
C SER A 43 -11.88 21.54 -17.41
N THR A 44 -11.56 21.25 -16.15
CA THR A 44 -10.80 22.16 -15.28
C THR A 44 -9.38 22.39 -15.80
N LEU A 45 -8.75 21.33 -16.30
CA LEU A 45 -7.39 21.42 -16.86
C LEU A 45 -7.32 22.29 -18.13
N LEU A 46 -8.39 22.28 -18.95
CA LEU A 46 -8.51 23.15 -20.12
C LEU A 46 -8.83 24.61 -19.75
N ALA A 47 -9.59 24.84 -18.67
CA ALA A 47 -9.90 26.17 -18.18
C ALA A 47 -8.66 26.89 -17.60
N TYR A 48 -7.75 26.13 -16.96
CA TYR A 48 -6.56 26.67 -16.29
C TYR A 48 -5.26 26.07 -16.86
N PRO A 49 -4.80 26.51 -18.05
CA PRO A 49 -3.62 25.94 -18.71
C PRO A 49 -2.32 26.13 -17.92
N LYS A 50 -2.25 27.10 -16.99
CA LYS A 50 -1.09 27.32 -16.12
C LYS A 50 -0.74 26.11 -15.24
N LEU A 51 -1.71 25.25 -14.91
CA LEU A 51 -1.49 24.03 -14.10
C LEU A 51 -0.54 23.04 -14.77
N TYR A 52 -0.42 23.05 -16.11
CA TYR A 52 0.54 22.23 -16.84
C TYR A 52 2.01 22.62 -16.60
N GLY A 53 2.27 23.86 -16.17
CA GLY A 53 3.64 24.33 -15.90
C GLY A 53 4.35 23.54 -14.79
N SER A 54 3.59 23.00 -13.84
CA SER A 54 4.10 22.12 -12.77
C SER A 54 4.83 20.89 -13.31
N GLY A 55 4.34 20.32 -14.42
CA GLY A 55 4.95 19.17 -15.08
C GLY A 55 6.26 19.53 -15.77
N GLN A 56 6.33 20.70 -16.42
CA GLN A 56 7.55 21.18 -17.08
C GLN A 56 8.67 21.50 -16.09
N ARG A 57 8.31 21.86 -14.86
CA ARG A 57 9.23 22.17 -13.76
C ARG A 57 9.70 20.95 -12.98
N ASN A 58 9.27 19.73 -13.37
CA ASN A 58 9.59 18.47 -12.70
C ASN A 58 9.28 18.47 -11.19
N GLU A 59 8.29 19.25 -10.75
CA GLU A 59 7.98 19.42 -9.32
C GLU A 59 7.47 18.10 -8.69
N LYS A 60 6.78 17.27 -9.48
CA LYS A 60 6.27 15.96 -9.05
C LYS A 60 7.29 14.81 -9.15
N TYR A 61 8.29 14.95 -10.01
CA TYR A 61 9.29 13.90 -10.24
C TYR A 61 10.68 14.48 -9.99
N ASN A 62 11.08 14.46 -8.72
CA ASN A 62 12.36 14.98 -8.26
C ASN A 62 13.14 13.85 -7.56
N LEU A 63 14.47 13.89 -7.68
CA LEU A 63 15.38 12.96 -7.02
C LEU A 63 15.21 13.00 -5.50
N ASN A 64 14.92 14.17 -4.93
CA ASN A 64 14.67 14.29 -3.49
C ASN A 64 13.42 13.51 -3.05
N LEU A 65 12.33 13.56 -3.83
CA LEU A 65 11.12 12.77 -3.55
C LEU A 65 11.40 11.27 -3.71
N PHE A 66 12.19 10.90 -4.72
CA PHE A 66 12.60 9.51 -4.90
C PHE A 66 13.40 8.97 -3.70
N VAL A 67 14.37 9.73 -3.19
CA VAL A 67 15.15 9.36 -2.01
C VAL A 67 14.26 9.28 -0.76
N LEU A 68 13.32 10.21 -0.59
CA LEU A 68 12.36 10.17 0.51
C LEU A 68 11.51 8.89 0.47
N ASN A 69 10.97 8.55 -0.70
CA ASN A 69 10.19 7.32 -0.89
C ASN A 69 11.05 6.06 -0.65
N MET A 70 12.33 6.08 -1.01
CA MET A 70 13.25 4.98 -0.72
C MET A 70 13.47 4.81 0.79
N LEU A 71 13.66 5.91 1.53
CA LEU A 71 13.80 5.88 3.00
C LEU A 71 12.52 5.38 3.67
N GLU A 72 11.36 5.77 3.15
CA GLU A 72 10.06 5.29 3.63
C GLU A 72 9.90 3.78 3.39
N ALA A 73 10.23 3.30 2.19
CA ALA A 73 10.21 1.87 1.87
C ALA A 73 11.17 1.07 2.77
N LEU A 74 12.35 1.63 3.07
CA LEU A 74 13.28 1.05 4.03
C LEU A 74 12.65 0.96 5.42
N TRP A 75 12.02 2.02 5.92
CA TRP A 75 11.30 1.97 7.20
C TRP A 75 10.21 0.90 7.21
N GLN A 76 9.33 0.86 6.21
CA GLN A 76 8.27 -0.13 6.11
C GLN A 76 8.82 -1.56 6.13
N SER A 77 9.91 -1.82 5.40
CA SER A 77 10.58 -3.13 5.39
C SER A 77 11.15 -3.52 6.75
N LEU A 78 11.71 -2.57 7.49
CA LEU A 78 12.23 -2.81 8.84
C LEU A 78 11.09 -3.13 9.80
N VAL A 79 10.00 -2.36 9.76
CA VAL A 79 8.81 -2.56 10.61
C VAL A 79 8.18 -3.93 10.38
N VAL A 80 7.92 -4.29 9.11
CA VAL A 80 7.34 -5.59 8.74
C VAL A 80 8.22 -6.75 9.18
N PHE A 81 9.55 -6.60 9.13
CA PHE A 81 10.48 -7.64 9.58
C PHE A 81 10.58 -7.73 11.11
N TYR A 82 10.84 -6.61 11.79
CA TYR A 82 11.21 -6.59 13.20
C TYR A 82 10.03 -6.85 14.15
N ILE A 83 8.83 -6.37 13.84
CA ILE A 83 7.68 -6.53 14.74
C ILE A 83 7.35 -8.02 14.95
N PRO A 84 7.12 -8.84 13.89
CA PRO A 84 6.89 -10.27 14.06
C PRO A 84 8.10 -10.99 14.65
N TYR A 85 9.31 -10.57 14.27
CA TYR A 85 10.54 -11.19 14.77
C TYR A 85 10.67 -11.06 16.29
N PHE A 86 10.40 -9.89 16.86
CA PHE A 86 10.45 -9.70 18.31
C PHE A 86 9.29 -10.40 19.03
N ALA A 87 8.08 -10.32 18.47
CA ALA A 87 6.90 -10.91 19.09
C ALA A 87 6.96 -12.45 19.16
N TYR A 88 7.51 -13.09 18.13
CA TYR A 88 7.62 -14.56 18.07
C TYR A 88 8.99 -15.11 18.42
N ARG A 89 9.91 -14.28 18.93
CA ARG A 89 11.27 -14.70 19.34
C ARG A 89 11.27 -15.86 20.35
N GLN A 90 10.27 -15.91 21.23
CA GLN A 90 10.14 -16.93 22.28
C GLN A 90 9.10 -18.00 21.93
N SER A 91 8.45 -17.89 20.77
CA SER A 91 7.38 -18.80 20.36
C SER A 91 7.90 -19.91 19.47
N THR A 92 7.30 -21.10 19.55
CA THR A 92 7.67 -22.29 18.76
C THR A 92 6.99 -22.29 17.38
N ILE A 93 6.90 -21.13 16.73
CA ILE A 93 6.23 -21.01 15.43
C ILE A 93 7.21 -21.41 14.32
N GLY A 94 6.70 -22.17 13.35
CA GLY A 94 7.47 -22.57 12.18
C GLY A 94 7.89 -21.39 11.32
N MET A 95 9.03 -21.54 10.64
CA MET A 95 9.58 -20.53 9.75
C MET A 95 8.62 -20.14 8.62
N SER A 96 7.88 -21.13 8.08
CA SER A 96 6.89 -20.90 7.03
C SER A 96 5.75 -19.99 7.49
N SER A 97 5.21 -20.22 8.70
CA SER A 97 4.14 -19.38 9.24
C SER A 97 4.57 -17.92 9.45
N LEU A 98 5.83 -17.67 9.82
CA LEU A 98 6.38 -16.32 9.86
C LEU A 98 6.54 -15.72 8.47
N GLY A 99 6.93 -16.54 7.48
CA GLY A 99 6.95 -16.17 6.08
C GLY A 99 5.59 -15.72 5.56
N ASP A 100 4.52 -16.46 5.88
CA ASP A 100 3.17 -16.13 5.45
C ASP A 100 2.64 -14.86 6.12
N LEU A 101 2.99 -14.65 7.40
CA LEU A 101 2.71 -13.40 8.09
C LEU A 101 3.44 -12.24 7.40
N TRP A 102 4.74 -12.37 7.10
CA TRP A 102 5.49 -11.32 6.40
C TRP A 102 4.94 -11.04 5.01
N ALA A 103 4.55 -12.07 4.27
CA ALA A 103 3.96 -11.92 2.94
C ALA A 103 2.60 -11.21 2.98
N LEU A 104 1.72 -11.59 3.91
CA LEU A 104 0.43 -10.94 4.07
C LEU A 104 0.58 -9.49 4.56
N ALA A 105 1.44 -9.27 5.56
CA ALA A 105 1.68 -7.96 6.14
C ALA A 105 2.24 -6.98 5.10
N SER A 106 3.21 -7.40 4.28
CA SER A 106 3.79 -6.54 3.25
C SER A 106 2.77 -6.12 2.20
N VAL A 107 1.91 -7.06 1.75
CA VAL A 107 0.85 -6.75 0.79
C VAL A 107 -0.16 -5.76 1.35
N ILE A 108 -0.59 -5.96 2.60
CA ILE A 108 -1.55 -5.05 3.25
C ILE A 108 -0.92 -3.66 3.39
N VAL A 109 0.33 -3.56 3.85
CA VAL A 109 1.03 -2.28 4.00
C VAL A 109 1.14 -1.55 2.67
N VAL A 110 1.55 -2.23 1.59
CA VAL A 110 1.68 -1.60 0.27
C VAL A 110 0.32 -1.20 -0.33
N ASN A 111 -0.72 -2.01 -0.14
CA ASN A 111 -2.06 -1.66 -0.61
C ASN A 111 -2.67 -0.50 0.20
N MET A 112 -2.41 -0.44 1.51
CA MET A 112 -2.85 0.67 2.36
C MET A 112 -2.09 1.96 2.02
N GLN A 113 -0.79 1.84 1.74
CA GLN A 113 0.04 2.93 1.25
C GLN A 113 -0.55 3.52 -0.05
N LEU A 114 -0.80 2.65 -1.02
CA LEU A 114 -1.45 3.03 -2.28
C LEU A 114 -2.84 3.65 -2.06
N ALA A 115 -3.64 3.09 -1.15
CA ALA A 115 -4.97 3.59 -0.80
C ALA A 115 -4.92 5.02 -0.23
N MET A 116 -3.90 5.35 0.55
CA MET A 116 -3.70 6.71 1.06
C MET A 116 -3.29 7.69 -0.05
N ASP A 117 -2.55 7.22 -1.06
CA ASP A 117 -2.08 8.06 -2.16
C ASP A 117 -3.15 8.38 -3.21
N ILE A 118 -4.20 7.57 -3.28
CA ILE A 118 -5.33 7.80 -4.19
C ILE A 118 -6.05 9.11 -3.88
N ILE A 119 -6.23 9.95 -4.90
CA ILE A 119 -6.90 11.24 -4.77
C ILE A 119 -8.41 11.10 -5.01
N ARG A 120 -8.82 10.41 -6.08
CA ARG A 120 -10.24 10.18 -6.40
C ARG A 120 -10.60 8.72 -6.21
N TRP A 121 -11.36 8.44 -5.15
CA TRP A 121 -11.90 7.10 -4.90
C TRP A 121 -13.01 6.76 -5.91
N ASN A 122 -12.69 5.85 -6.84
CA ASN A 122 -13.65 5.23 -7.74
C ASN A 122 -14.05 3.84 -7.24
N TRP A 123 -15.26 3.39 -7.54
CA TRP A 123 -15.73 2.03 -7.21
C TRP A 123 -14.81 0.95 -7.78
N ILE A 124 -14.29 1.14 -8.99
CA ILE A 124 -13.37 0.20 -9.62
C ILE A 124 -12.06 0.11 -8.81
N ILE A 125 -11.49 1.24 -8.41
CA ILE A 125 -10.27 1.28 -7.57
C ILE A 125 -10.51 0.54 -6.25
N HIS A 126 -11.67 0.75 -5.62
CA HIS A 126 -12.05 0.04 -4.40
C HIS A 126 -12.05 -1.48 -4.60
N VAL A 127 -12.70 -1.96 -5.67
CA VAL A 127 -12.75 -3.40 -5.99
C VAL A 127 -11.35 -3.98 -6.18
N PHE A 128 -10.43 -3.27 -6.84
CA PHE A 128 -9.07 -3.77 -7.05
C PHE A 128 -8.22 -3.75 -5.77
N VAL A 129 -8.29 -2.69 -4.96
CA VAL A 129 -7.54 -2.60 -3.70
C VAL A 129 -8.01 -3.68 -2.70
N TRP A 130 -9.31 -3.82 -2.48
CA TRP A 130 -9.82 -4.85 -1.57
C TRP A 130 -9.76 -6.25 -2.17
N GLY A 131 -9.98 -6.36 -3.49
CA GLY A 131 -9.90 -7.61 -4.22
C GLY A 131 -8.49 -8.21 -4.19
N THR A 132 -7.44 -7.39 -4.25
CA THR A 132 -6.04 -7.87 -4.16
C THR A 132 -5.68 -8.34 -2.76
N ILE A 133 -6.16 -7.67 -1.71
CA ILE A 133 -6.01 -8.14 -0.32
C ILE A 133 -6.72 -9.49 -0.15
N ALA A 134 -7.97 -9.61 -0.61
CA ALA A 134 -8.72 -10.87 -0.55
C ALA A 134 -8.04 -11.98 -1.37
N ALA A 135 -7.57 -11.67 -2.59
CA ALA A 135 -6.86 -12.60 -3.45
C ALA A 135 -5.56 -13.10 -2.80
N THR A 136 -4.85 -12.24 -2.08
CA THR A 136 -3.64 -12.62 -1.35
C THR A 136 -3.93 -13.66 -0.29
N VAL A 137 -4.97 -13.43 0.53
CA VAL A 137 -5.40 -14.40 1.55
C VAL A 137 -5.78 -15.73 0.90
N ILE A 138 -6.59 -15.71 -0.16
CA ILE A 138 -7.00 -16.92 -0.88
C ILE A 138 -5.78 -17.67 -1.43
N CYS A 139 -4.84 -16.98 -2.06
CA CYS A 139 -3.65 -17.61 -2.62
C CYS A 139 -2.74 -18.21 -1.54
N LEU A 140 -2.58 -17.54 -0.38
CA LEU A 140 -1.81 -18.11 0.74
C LEU A 140 -2.46 -19.41 1.23
N PHE A 141 -3.79 -19.45 1.37
CA PHE A 141 -4.51 -20.69 1.70
C PHE A 141 -4.30 -21.79 0.65
N VAL A 142 -4.31 -21.44 -0.64
CA VAL A 142 -4.07 -22.41 -1.72
C VAL A 142 -2.64 -22.94 -1.67
N ILE A 143 -1.64 -22.08 -1.52
CA ILE A 143 -0.22 -22.46 -1.44
C ILE A 143 0.00 -23.42 -0.26
N ASP A 144 -0.52 -23.09 0.92
CA ASP A 144 -0.32 -23.88 2.14
C ASP A 144 -1.17 -25.15 2.19
N SER A 145 -2.11 -25.32 1.25
CA SER A 145 -2.85 -26.57 1.07
C SER A 145 -2.11 -27.56 0.16
N ILE A 146 -1.02 -27.14 -0.49
CA ILE A 146 -0.21 -28.02 -1.35
C ILE A 146 0.78 -28.80 -0.47
N TRP A 147 0.52 -30.09 -0.32
CA TRP A 147 1.32 -31.03 0.49
C TRP A 147 2.81 -31.13 0.12
N VAL A 148 3.19 -30.73 -1.11
CA VAL A 148 4.58 -30.74 -1.60
C VAL A 148 5.41 -29.60 -1.01
N LEU A 149 4.75 -28.52 -0.56
CA LEU A 149 5.44 -27.33 -0.06
C LEU A 149 5.73 -27.46 1.45
N PRO A 150 6.89 -26.95 1.92
CA PRO A 150 7.32 -27.09 3.32
C PRO A 150 6.42 -26.34 4.32
N GLY A 151 5.53 -25.45 3.84
CA GLY A 151 4.57 -24.67 4.63
C GLY A 151 3.19 -25.31 4.76
N TYR A 152 3.04 -26.62 4.51
CA TYR A 152 1.73 -27.26 4.58
C TYR A 152 1.02 -27.01 5.92
N GLY A 153 -0.15 -26.36 5.88
CA GLY A 153 -0.93 -26.05 7.07
C GLY A 153 -0.47 -24.83 7.89
N ALA A 154 0.58 -24.12 7.47
CA ALA A 154 1.21 -23.05 8.25
C ALA A 154 0.27 -21.86 8.50
N ILE A 155 -0.44 -21.40 7.47
CA ILE A 155 -1.41 -20.29 7.57
C ILE A 155 -2.60 -20.63 8.48
N TYR A 156 -3.09 -21.87 8.44
CA TYR A 156 -4.22 -22.31 9.26
C TYR A 156 -3.89 -22.26 10.75
N HIS A 157 -2.65 -22.64 11.11
CA HIS A 157 -2.19 -22.63 12.50
C HIS A 157 -2.00 -21.20 13.02
N ILE A 158 -1.44 -20.29 12.21
CA ILE A 158 -1.13 -18.94 12.67
C ILE A 158 -2.37 -18.01 12.69
N MET A 159 -3.28 -18.15 11.72
CA MET A 159 -4.52 -17.34 11.69
C MET A 159 -5.47 -17.64 12.85
N GLY A 160 -5.39 -18.84 13.45
CA GLY A 160 -6.13 -19.20 14.65
C GLY A 160 -5.64 -18.48 15.92
N GLN A 161 -4.46 -17.85 15.89
CA GLN A 161 -3.90 -17.16 17.05
C GLN A 161 -4.34 -15.68 17.05
N GLY A 162 -4.89 -15.20 18.17
CA GLY A 162 -5.25 -13.79 18.31
C GLY A 162 -4.06 -12.83 18.16
N LEU A 163 -2.85 -13.29 18.53
CA LEU A 163 -1.61 -12.53 18.37
C LEU A 163 -1.29 -12.20 16.91
N PHE A 164 -1.65 -13.08 15.97
CA PHE A 164 -1.43 -12.86 14.55
C PHE A 164 -2.15 -11.59 14.06
N TRP A 165 -3.44 -11.47 14.36
CA TRP A 165 -4.27 -10.33 13.96
C TRP A 165 -3.82 -9.03 14.64
N LEU A 166 -3.44 -9.12 15.92
CA LEU A 166 -2.91 -7.98 16.66
C LEU A 166 -1.59 -7.49 16.04
N LEU A 167 -0.67 -8.40 15.71
CA LEU A 167 0.58 -8.04 15.06
C LEU A 167 0.36 -7.44 13.68
N LEU A 168 -0.53 -7.99 12.87
CA LEU A 168 -0.90 -7.39 11.58
C LEU A 168 -1.38 -5.95 11.75
N LEU A 169 -2.26 -5.69 12.72
CA LEU A 169 -2.74 -4.34 13.01
C LEU A 169 -1.60 -3.41 13.43
N ILE A 170 -0.73 -3.84 14.35
CA ILE A 170 0.40 -3.03 14.80
C ILE A 170 1.35 -2.73 13.62
N ILE A 171 1.64 -3.71 12.78
CA ILE A 171 2.51 -3.52 11.60
C ILE A 171 1.92 -2.47 10.68
N VAL A 172 0.63 -2.57 10.35
CA VAL A 172 -0.03 -1.58 9.49
C VAL A 172 0.04 -0.20 10.12
N VAL A 173 -0.34 -0.05 11.39
CA VAL A 173 -0.34 1.27 12.05
C VAL A 173 1.08 1.86 12.06
N THR A 174 2.07 1.10 12.52
CA THR A 174 3.46 1.60 12.65
C THR A 174 4.15 1.85 11.30
N ALA A 175 3.82 1.08 10.27
CA ALA A 175 4.35 1.27 8.92
C ALA A 175 3.77 2.54 8.26
N MET A 176 2.51 2.88 8.52
CA MET A 176 1.83 4.01 7.90
C MET A 176 2.11 5.36 8.57
N VAL A 177 2.57 5.38 9.83
CA VAL A 177 2.88 6.61 10.59
C VAL A 177 3.79 7.58 9.84
N PRO A 178 4.98 7.20 9.35
CA PRO A 178 5.87 8.17 8.70
C PRO A 178 5.29 8.67 7.38
N HIS A 179 4.62 7.80 6.62
CA HIS A 179 3.98 8.22 5.38
C HIS A 179 2.94 9.31 5.63
N PHE A 180 2.03 9.04 6.58
CA PHE A 180 0.99 9.99 6.96
C PHE A 180 1.60 11.30 7.48
N ALA A 181 2.66 11.23 8.30
CA ALA A 181 3.33 12.41 8.82
C ALA A 181 3.98 13.26 7.72
N ILE A 182 4.68 12.63 6.77
CA ILE A 182 5.31 13.30 5.63
C ILE A 182 4.24 13.97 4.77
N LYS A 183 3.18 13.25 4.43
CA LYS A 183 2.09 13.75 3.60
C LYS A 183 1.36 14.92 4.26
N ALA A 184 0.96 14.77 5.53
CA ALA A 184 0.28 15.81 6.29
C ALA A 184 1.15 17.07 6.44
N PHE A 185 2.47 16.90 6.68
CA PHE A 185 3.40 18.01 6.76
C PHE A 185 3.55 18.71 5.40
N SER A 186 3.73 17.96 4.32
CA SER A 186 3.85 18.50 2.96
C SER A 186 2.60 19.30 2.56
N GLU A 187 1.40 18.75 2.79
CA GLU A 187 0.14 19.41 2.47
C GLU A 187 -0.12 20.67 3.32
N HIS A 188 0.32 20.69 4.59
CA HIS A 188 0.11 21.83 5.47
C HIS A 188 1.09 22.99 5.21
N PHE A 189 2.37 22.68 4.99
CA PHE A 189 3.42 23.70 4.86
C PHE A 189 3.69 24.16 3.42
N VAL A 190 3.39 23.31 2.42
CA VAL A 190 3.65 23.61 1.00
C VAL A 190 2.46 23.18 0.13
N PRO A 191 1.35 23.94 0.15
CA PRO A 191 0.22 23.62 -0.72
C PRO A 191 0.62 23.76 -2.19
N SER A 192 0.39 22.70 -2.97
CA SER A 192 0.68 22.72 -4.42
C SER A 192 -0.41 23.43 -5.21
N ASP A 193 -0.07 24.06 -6.34
CA ASP A 193 -1.04 24.70 -7.24
C ASP A 193 -2.15 23.74 -7.70
N ILE A 194 -1.82 22.45 -7.83
CA ILE A 194 -2.77 21.39 -8.18
C ILE A 194 -3.74 21.10 -7.04
N GLN A 195 -3.28 21.15 -5.79
CA GLN A 195 -4.13 21.01 -4.62
C GLN A 195 -5.14 22.17 -4.54
N ILE A 196 -4.69 23.40 -4.79
CA ILE A 196 -5.57 24.58 -4.84
C ILE A 196 -6.60 24.42 -5.97
N GLY A 197 -6.17 24.03 -7.18
CA GLY A 197 -7.08 23.77 -8.29
C GLY A 197 -8.13 22.68 -7.98
N ARG A 198 -7.73 21.66 -7.23
CA ARG A 198 -8.62 20.57 -6.79
C ARG A 198 -9.64 21.05 -5.76
N GLU A 199 -9.23 21.92 -4.83
CA GLU A 199 -10.15 22.53 -3.86
C GLU A 199 -11.19 23.39 -4.57
N ILE A 200 -10.77 24.20 -5.56
CA ILE A 200 -11.68 25.01 -6.38
C ILE A 200 -12.70 24.13 -7.13
N GLU A 201 -12.26 23.03 -7.76
CA GLU A 201 -13.17 22.08 -8.44
C GLU A 201 -14.20 21.47 -7.46
N LYS A 202 -13.78 21.14 -6.23
CA LYS A 202 -14.69 20.64 -5.20
C LYS A 202 -15.70 21.70 -4.76
N PHE A 203 -15.29 22.95 -4.55
CA PHE A 203 -16.19 24.04 -4.20
C PHE A 203 -17.18 24.37 -5.33
N GLU A 204 -16.73 24.34 -6.59
CA GLU A 204 -17.58 24.59 -7.75
C GLU A 204 -18.62 23.48 -7.93
N ALA A 205 -18.22 22.21 -7.78
CA ALA A 205 -19.13 21.07 -7.80
C ALA A 205 -20.17 21.15 -6.67
N LEU A 206 -19.75 21.52 -5.44
CA LEU A 206 -20.67 21.72 -4.32
C LEU A 206 -21.66 22.86 -4.57
N ASN A 207 -21.21 23.99 -5.11
CA ASN A 207 -22.09 25.11 -5.46
C ASN A 207 -23.11 24.72 -6.54
N GLN A 208 -22.72 23.91 -7.53
CA GLN A 208 -23.64 23.38 -8.54
C GLN A 208 -24.67 22.41 -7.93
N CYS A 209 -24.29 21.58 -6.95
CA CYS A 209 -25.24 20.71 -6.25
C CYS A 209 -26.21 21.48 -5.34
N VAL A 210 -25.77 22.58 -4.72
CA VAL A 210 -26.58 23.36 -3.75
C VAL A 210 -27.47 24.40 -4.44
N TYR A 211 -27.00 25.02 -5.53
CA TYR A 211 -27.68 26.12 -6.21
C TYR A 211 -28.07 25.82 -7.68
N GLY A 212 -27.74 24.63 -8.19
CA GLY A 212 -28.06 24.23 -9.56
C GLY A 212 -29.49 23.72 -9.73
N PRO A 213 -30.05 23.79 -10.95
CA PRO A 213 -31.44 23.41 -11.23
C PRO A 213 -31.72 21.89 -11.23
N PHE A 214 -30.74 21.04 -10.92
CA PHE A 214 -30.90 19.58 -10.87
C PHE A 214 -30.48 19.05 -9.49
N ILE A 215 -31.49 18.57 -8.77
CA ILE A 215 -31.39 17.86 -7.49
C ILE A 215 -30.65 16.53 -7.72
N CYS A 216 -29.70 16.19 -6.84
CA CYS A 216 -28.88 14.97 -6.87
C CYS A 216 -29.69 13.67 -7.02
#